data_AF-A0A973FI37-F1
#
_entry.id   AF-A0A973FI37-F1
#
_cell.length_a   1.000
_cell.length_b   1.000
_cell.length_c   1.000
_cell.angle_alpha   90.00
_cell.angle_beta   90.00
_cell.angle_gamma   90.00
#
_symmetry.space_group_name_H-M   'P 1'
#
loop_
_entity.id
_entity.type
_entity.pdbx_description
1 polymer ?
#
loop_
_entity_poly.entity_id
_entity_poly.type
_entity_poly.pdbx_seq_one_letter_code
_entity_poly.pdbx_strand_id
1 'polypeptide(L)'
;MTPEELSRILVESEGIERAPIAIRFVRSLGEVPEGIKEFGAASGVEKPKSFLCAMWGDCFRGAGPFYTTKEHQLCGGGAIAAGFGSLLPLEVAEKFMIGDGKLFGSMDALRCSMAGTMPFEDGEFATQIVGPLSKMVGEALLPDVVLIICK
;
A
#
# COMPACT_ATOMS: atom_id res chain seq x y z
N MET A 1 -16.81 6.10 14.69
CA MET A 1 -16.96 5.52 13.35
C MET A 1 -15.89 4.45 13.22
N THR A 2 -16.28 3.22 12.92
CA THR A 2 -15.35 2.11 12.72
C THR A 2 -14.80 2.10 11.29
N PRO A 3 -13.67 1.42 11.02
CA PRO A 3 -13.17 1.23 9.66
C PRO A 3 -14.18 0.53 8.74
N GLU A 4 -14.97 -0.42 9.25
CA GLU A 4 -16.06 -1.06 8.52
C GLU A 4 -17.16 -0.06 8.13
N GLU A 5 -17.61 0.77 9.08
CA GLU A 5 -18.61 1.81 8.81
C GLU A 5 -18.10 2.82 7.79
N LEU A 6 -16.85 3.28 7.92
CA LEU A 6 -16.24 4.23 6.98
C LEU A 6 -16.12 3.61 5.58
N SER A 7 -15.68 2.36 5.48
CA SER A 7 -15.60 1.63 4.20
C SER A 7 -16.95 1.56 3.52
N ARG A 8 -18.01 1.23 4.25
CA ARG A 8 -19.37 1.19 3.71
C ARG A 8 -19.82 2.57 3.22
N ILE A 9 -19.63 3.62 4.03
CA ILE A 9 -20.01 4.99 3.68
C ILE A 9 -19.30 5.43 2.40
N LEU A 10 -17.99 5.21 2.28
CA LEU A 10 -17.22 5.59 1.10
C LEU A 10 -17.69 4.83 -0.16
N VAL A 11 -17.98 3.54 -0.03
CA VAL A 11 -18.51 2.73 -1.15
C VAL A 11 -19.88 3.23 -1.60
N GLU A 12 -20.79 3.47 -0.66
CA GLU A 12 -22.17 3.88 -0.96
C GLU A 12 -22.25 5.32 -1.48
N SER A 13 -21.50 6.25 -0.88
CA SER A 13 -21.57 7.68 -1.23
C SER A 13 -20.90 8.01 -2.56
N GLU A 14 -19.73 7.41 -2.82
CA GLU A 14 -18.94 7.67 -4.02
C GLU A 14 -19.22 6.69 -5.17
N GLY A 15 -20.07 5.68 -4.94
CA GLY A 15 -20.43 4.67 -5.93
C GLY A 15 -19.23 3.84 -6.42
N ILE A 16 -18.18 3.71 -5.60
CA ILE A 16 -16.96 2.99 -5.97
C ILE A 16 -17.17 1.48 -5.93
N GLU A 17 -16.75 0.77 -6.99
CA GLU A 17 -16.94 -0.70 -7.10
C GLU A 17 -16.09 -1.50 -6.09
N ARG A 18 -15.01 -0.89 -5.57
CA ARG A 18 -14.00 -1.58 -4.77
C ARG A 18 -13.92 -0.96 -3.39
N ALA A 19 -13.81 -1.81 -2.37
CA ALA A 19 -13.56 -1.35 -1.01
C ALA A 19 -12.24 -0.56 -0.95
N PRO A 20 -12.19 0.57 -0.21
CA PRO A 20 -10.96 1.29 0.04
C PRO A 20 -9.88 0.39 0.66
N ILE A 21 -8.62 0.68 0.34
CA ILE A 21 -7.48 0.01 0.95
C ILE A 21 -7.01 0.84 2.13
N ALA A 22 -6.65 0.17 3.21
CA ALA A 22 -6.15 0.77 4.41
C ALA A 22 -4.69 0.36 4.63
N ILE A 23 -3.90 1.32 5.09
CA ILE A 23 -2.49 1.12 5.43
C ILE A 23 -2.27 1.62 6.86
N ARG A 24 -1.60 0.79 7.64
CA ARG A 24 -1.10 1.14 8.97
C ARG A 24 0.40 0.97 9.00
N PHE A 25 1.14 1.96 9.48
CA PHE A 25 2.58 1.86 9.67
C PHE A 25 2.90 1.40 11.08
N VAL A 26 3.91 0.54 11.20
CA VAL A 26 4.28 -0.08 12.47
C VAL A 26 5.77 0.13 12.69
N ARG A 27 6.13 0.66 13.86
CA ARG A 27 7.50 1.08 14.18
C ARG A 27 8.42 -0.11 14.41
N SER A 28 7.90 -1.19 14.98
CA SER A 28 8.67 -2.41 15.23
C SER A 28 7.90 -3.67 14.81
N LEU A 29 8.61 -4.70 14.36
CA LEU A 29 7.96 -5.98 13.98
C LEU A 29 7.24 -6.65 15.16
N GLY A 30 7.65 -6.38 16.40
CA GLY A 30 6.99 -6.90 17.61
C GLY A 30 5.61 -6.29 17.89
N GLU A 31 5.27 -5.18 17.23
CA GLU A 31 3.96 -4.53 17.34
C GLU A 31 2.96 -5.04 16.29
N VAL A 32 3.38 -5.91 15.38
CA VAL A 32 2.47 -6.55 14.42
C VAL A 32 1.50 -7.47 15.18
N PRO A 33 0.18 -7.28 15.05
CA PRO A 33 -0.79 -8.10 15.78
C PRO A 33 -0.68 -9.59 15.44
N GLU A 34 -0.97 -10.43 16.43
CA GLU A 34 -0.98 -11.88 16.24
C GLU A 34 -1.96 -12.28 15.12
N GLY A 35 -1.56 -13.23 14.28
CA GLY A 35 -2.36 -13.72 13.15
C GLY A 35 -2.24 -12.91 11.86
N ILE A 36 -1.63 -11.72 11.89
CA ILE A 36 -1.30 -10.95 10.68
C ILE A 36 -0.03 -11.55 10.06
N LYS A 37 -0.16 -12.07 8.85
CA LYS A 37 0.92 -12.76 8.14
C LYS A 37 1.71 -11.80 7.27
N GLU A 38 2.97 -12.13 7.02
CA GLU A 38 3.76 -11.45 5.99
C GLU A 38 3.10 -11.70 4.62
N PHE A 39 3.10 -10.68 3.76
CA PHE A 39 2.58 -10.80 2.41
C PHE A 39 3.23 -11.99 1.67
N GLY A 40 2.40 -12.85 1.10
CA GLY A 40 2.86 -14.02 0.37
C GLY A 40 3.45 -15.15 1.22
N ALA A 41 3.30 -15.14 2.55
CA ALA A 41 3.74 -16.23 3.43
C ALA A 41 3.17 -17.62 3.06
N ALA A 42 2.03 -17.69 2.36
CA ALA A 42 1.42 -18.93 1.91
C ALA A 42 2.04 -19.49 0.61
N SER A 43 2.91 -18.74 -0.07
CA SER A 43 3.37 -19.09 -1.43
C SER A 43 4.52 -20.10 -1.45
N GLY A 44 5.19 -20.37 -0.32
CA GLY A 44 6.29 -21.34 -0.24
C GLY A 44 7.56 -20.96 -1.01
N VAL A 45 7.56 -19.83 -1.72
CA VAL A 45 8.71 -19.25 -2.43
C VAL A 45 9.51 -18.38 -1.45
N GLU A 46 10.82 -18.20 -1.71
CA GLU A 46 11.61 -17.11 -1.13
C GLU A 46 10.78 -15.82 -1.10
N LYS A 47 10.76 -15.15 0.06
CA LYS A 47 9.83 -14.07 0.41
C LYS A 47 9.48 -13.19 -0.80
N PRO A 48 8.22 -13.19 -1.28
CA PRO A 48 7.90 -12.54 -2.52
C PRO A 48 8.09 -11.04 -2.39
N LYS A 49 9.08 -10.54 -3.13
CA LYS A 49 9.24 -9.13 -3.45
C LYS A 49 7.94 -8.61 -4.04
N SER A 50 7.36 -7.60 -3.40
CA SER A 50 6.00 -7.15 -3.68
C SER A 50 5.96 -5.74 -4.24
N PHE A 51 4.94 -5.51 -5.07
CA PHE A 51 4.56 -4.19 -5.55
C PHE A 51 3.28 -3.78 -4.84
N LEU A 52 3.16 -2.51 -4.44
CA LEU A 52 1.97 -2.02 -3.74
C LEU A 52 0.66 -2.31 -4.51
N CYS A 53 0.69 -2.20 -5.84
CA CYS A 53 -0.44 -2.55 -6.70
C CYS A 53 -0.80 -4.05 -6.68
N ALA A 54 0.17 -4.95 -6.48
CA ALA A 54 -0.09 -6.38 -6.34
C ALA A 54 -0.81 -6.67 -5.01
N MET A 55 -0.38 -6.02 -3.92
CA MET A 55 -1.05 -6.10 -2.61
C MET A 55 -2.48 -5.58 -2.68
N TRP A 56 -2.72 -4.46 -3.38
CA TRP A 56 -4.09 -3.98 -3.63
C TRP A 56 -4.91 -5.00 -4.40
N GLY A 57 -4.33 -5.62 -5.44
CA GLY A 57 -4.98 -6.69 -6.20
C GLY A 57 -5.42 -7.86 -5.32
N ASP A 58 -4.59 -8.28 -4.36
CA ASP A 58 -4.96 -9.31 -3.38
C ASP A 58 -6.05 -8.84 -2.43
N CYS A 59 -5.99 -7.60 -1.94
CA CYS A 59 -7.04 -7.02 -1.11
C CYS A 59 -8.38 -6.97 -1.85
N PHE A 60 -8.39 -6.60 -3.13
CA PHE A 60 -9.58 -6.60 -3.98
C PHE A 60 -10.15 -8.00 -4.23
N ARG A 61 -9.30 -9.03 -4.20
CA ARG A 61 -9.72 -10.45 -4.22
C ARG A 61 -10.14 -10.97 -2.85
N GLY A 62 -10.13 -10.13 -1.82
CA GLY A 62 -10.60 -10.45 -0.48
C GLY A 62 -9.51 -10.94 0.47
N ALA A 63 -8.22 -10.81 0.15
CA ALA A 63 -7.16 -11.07 1.12
C ALA A 63 -7.33 -10.20 2.37
N GLY A 64 -7.09 -10.80 3.53
CA GLY A 64 -7.18 -10.13 4.84
C GLY A 64 -5.82 -9.59 5.27
N PRO A 65 -5.78 -8.66 6.24
CA PRO A 65 -4.63 -7.82 6.47
C PRO A 65 -3.35 -8.63 6.59
N PHE A 66 -2.33 -8.16 5.87
CA PHE A 66 -1.00 -8.73 5.84
C PHE A 66 0.01 -7.60 5.98
N TYR A 67 1.21 -7.92 6.45
CA TYR A 67 2.28 -6.94 6.58
C TYR A 67 3.35 -7.12 5.50
N THR A 68 4.06 -6.04 5.19
CA THR A 68 5.27 -6.09 4.35
C THR A 68 6.36 -5.21 4.93
N THR A 69 7.62 -5.63 4.81
CA THR A 69 8.77 -4.86 5.28
C THR A 69 9.35 -4.03 4.14
N LYS A 70 10.20 -3.05 4.49
CA LYS A 70 10.84 -2.19 3.50
C LYS A 70 11.64 -2.98 2.45
N GLU A 71 12.32 -4.06 2.86
CA GLU A 71 13.11 -4.93 1.98
C GLU A 71 12.26 -5.70 0.96
N HIS A 72 11.00 -5.99 1.30
CA HIS A 72 10.07 -6.71 0.44
C HIS A 72 9.15 -5.77 -0.37
N GLN A 73 9.25 -4.45 -0.18
CA GLN A 73 8.51 -3.44 -0.93
C GLN A 73 9.36 -2.86 -2.05
N LEU A 74 9.25 -3.40 -3.27
CA LEU A 74 10.08 -3.00 -4.41
C LEU A 74 9.52 -1.86 -5.26
N CYS A 75 8.28 -1.45 -5.03
CA CYS A 75 7.63 -0.46 -5.88
C CYS A 75 7.88 0.96 -5.39
N GLY A 76 8.58 1.77 -6.21
CA GLY A 76 8.69 3.21 -5.98
C GLY A 76 7.33 3.92 -6.00
N GLY A 77 6.34 3.38 -6.72
CA GLY A 77 4.96 3.87 -6.68
C GLY A 77 4.32 3.64 -5.32
N GLY A 78 4.78 2.63 -4.57
CA GLY A 78 4.38 2.41 -3.19
C GLY A 78 4.94 3.47 -2.25
N ALA A 79 6.21 3.84 -2.42
CA ALA A 79 6.80 4.96 -1.69
C ALA A 79 6.14 6.30 -2.06
N ILE A 80 5.80 6.50 -3.34
CA ILE A 80 5.08 7.69 -3.82
C ILE A 80 3.67 7.79 -3.22
N ALA A 81 2.90 6.70 -3.24
CA ALA A 81 1.49 6.73 -2.85
C ALA A 81 1.27 6.57 -1.34
N ALA A 82 2.15 5.84 -0.65
CA ALA A 82 1.96 5.47 0.75
C ALA A 82 3.15 5.87 1.65
N GLY A 83 4.19 6.52 1.12
CA GLY A 83 5.36 6.94 1.91
C GLY A 83 6.31 5.80 2.33
N PHE A 84 5.89 4.54 2.24
CA PHE A 84 6.67 3.40 2.72
C PHE A 84 7.44 2.68 1.60
N GLY A 85 8.76 2.58 1.76
CA GLY A 85 9.68 1.98 0.80
C GLY A 85 10.81 2.94 0.44
N SER A 86 11.52 2.62 -0.63
CA SER A 86 12.48 3.54 -1.24
C SER A 86 11.94 4.01 -2.58
N LEU A 87 12.16 5.30 -2.89
CA LEU A 87 11.91 5.80 -4.24
C LEU A 87 12.80 5.04 -5.23
N LEU A 88 12.22 4.62 -6.36
CA LEU A 88 13.00 4.02 -7.44
C LEU A 88 13.88 5.09 -8.09
N PRO A 89 15.09 4.74 -8.56
CA PRO A 89 15.85 5.62 -9.45
C PRO A 89 15.00 6.04 -10.65
N LEU A 90 15.16 7.27 -11.11
CA LEU A 90 14.29 7.87 -12.14
C LEU A 90 14.27 7.03 -13.43
N GLU A 91 15.42 6.48 -13.82
CA GLU A 91 15.60 5.66 -15.03
C GLU A 91 14.89 4.31 -14.93
N VAL A 92 14.70 3.81 -13.70
CA VAL A 92 13.93 2.60 -13.43
C VAL A 92 12.44 2.95 -13.39
N ALA A 93 12.08 4.03 -12.70
CA ALA A 93 10.70 4.50 -12.59
C ALA A 93 10.09 4.81 -13.98
N GLU A 94 10.84 5.45 -14.88
CA GLU A 94 10.42 5.75 -16.25
C GLU A 94 9.89 4.51 -16.98
N LYS A 95 10.63 3.39 -16.92
CA LYS A 95 10.28 2.14 -17.62
C LYS A 95 8.95 1.56 -17.15
N PHE A 96 8.63 1.68 -15.86
CA PHE A 96 7.44 1.07 -15.27
C PHE A 96 6.25 2.02 -15.15
N MET A 97 6.48 3.34 -15.09
CA MET A 97 5.44 4.32 -14.72
C MET A 97 5.02 5.24 -15.86
N ILE A 98 5.74 5.29 -16.98
CA ILE A 98 5.41 6.14 -18.13
C ILE A 98 4.97 5.32 -19.35
N GLY A 99 3.84 5.71 -19.96
CA GLY A 99 3.27 5.12 -21.18
C GLY A 99 1.77 4.83 -21.07
N ASP A 100 1.20 4.24 -22.13
CA ASP A 100 -0.23 3.95 -22.20
C ASP A 100 -0.68 2.98 -21.10
N GLY A 101 -1.70 3.38 -20.34
CA GLY A 101 -2.23 2.60 -19.21
C GLY A 101 -1.34 2.59 -17.96
N LYS A 102 -0.30 3.43 -17.90
CA LYS A 102 0.55 3.60 -16.71
C LYS A 102 0.22 4.91 -15.97
N LEU A 103 0.92 5.13 -14.85
CA LEU A 103 0.62 6.23 -13.93
C LEU A 103 0.83 7.63 -14.52
N PHE A 104 1.84 7.81 -15.37
CA PHE A 104 2.22 9.12 -15.87
C PHE A 104 2.25 9.16 -17.40
N GLY A 105 1.73 10.23 -17.97
CA GLY A 105 1.78 10.49 -19.42
C GLY A 105 3.08 11.15 -19.90
N SER A 106 3.94 11.63 -18.99
CA SER A 106 5.18 12.33 -19.35
C SER A 106 6.27 12.19 -18.28
N MET A 107 7.53 12.40 -18.69
CA MET A 107 8.67 12.47 -17.78
C MET A 107 8.55 13.61 -16.76
N ASP A 108 7.99 14.75 -17.15
CA ASP A 108 7.84 15.89 -16.25
C ASP A 108 6.82 15.61 -15.16
N ALA A 109 5.71 14.93 -15.49
CA ALA A 109 4.74 14.48 -14.48
C ALA A 109 5.38 13.52 -13.46
N LEU A 110 6.18 12.56 -13.93
CA LEU A 110 6.92 11.63 -13.05
C LEU A 110 7.90 12.40 -12.15
N ARG A 111 8.70 13.32 -12.71
CA ARG A 111 9.66 14.12 -11.92
C ARG A 111 8.96 14.96 -10.87
N CYS A 112 7.87 15.65 -11.24
CA CYS A 112 7.06 16.43 -10.30
C CYS A 112 6.51 15.55 -9.17
N SER A 113 5.99 14.37 -9.50
CA SER A 113 5.49 13.42 -8.50
C SER A 113 6.59 12.95 -7.55
N MET A 114 7.76 12.57 -8.09
CA MET A 114 8.88 12.10 -7.27
C MET A 114 9.45 13.21 -6.39
N ALA A 115 9.57 14.43 -6.90
CA ALA A 115 10.06 15.58 -6.13
C ALA A 115 9.07 16.02 -5.04
N GLY A 116 7.76 15.85 -5.26
CA GLY A 116 6.72 16.12 -4.27
C GLY A 116 6.50 14.98 -3.27
N THR A 117 7.14 13.83 -3.45
CA THR A 117 7.01 12.71 -2.52
C THR A 117 7.93 12.91 -1.33
N MET A 118 7.39 12.73 -0.13
CA MET A 118 8.15 12.65 1.12
C MET A 118 8.06 11.22 1.65
N PRO A 119 8.92 10.28 1.19
CA PRO A 119 8.96 8.95 1.78
C PRO A 119 9.42 9.05 3.24
N PHE A 120 9.00 8.09 4.06
CA PHE A 120 9.43 8.02 5.45
C PHE A 120 10.95 7.87 5.58
N GLU A 121 11.49 8.36 6.68
CA GLU A 121 12.91 8.23 6.97
C GLU A 121 13.31 6.76 7.19
N ASP A 122 14.57 6.44 6.88
CA ASP A 122 15.12 5.12 7.12
C ASP A 122 15.06 4.76 8.62
N GLY A 123 14.30 3.71 8.94
CA GLY A 123 14.09 3.24 10.31
C GLY A 123 12.90 3.87 11.04
N GLU A 124 12.16 4.80 10.42
CA GLU A 124 10.96 5.40 11.01
C GLU A 124 9.86 4.35 11.24
N PHE A 125 9.68 3.45 10.28
CA PHE A 125 8.77 2.31 10.36
C PHE A 125 9.46 1.02 9.90
N ALA A 126 9.26 -0.06 10.65
CA ALA A 126 9.78 -1.38 10.29
C ALA A 126 8.92 -2.08 9.23
N THR A 127 7.61 -1.84 9.27
CA THR A 127 6.66 -2.50 8.37
C THR A 127 5.40 -1.66 8.18
N GLN A 128 4.65 -2.00 7.14
CA GLN A 128 3.28 -1.54 6.94
C GLN A 128 2.34 -2.75 6.91
N ILE A 129 1.17 -2.61 7.51
CA ILE A 129 0.04 -3.53 7.38
C ILE A 129 -0.89 -2.97 6.31
N VAL A 130 -1.23 -3.81 5.33
CA VAL A 130 -2.10 -3.47 4.21
C VAL A 130 -3.30 -4.41 4.24
N GLY A 131 -4.50 -3.86 4.05
CA GLY A 131 -5.72 -4.65 3.96
C GLY A 131 -6.91 -3.86 3.44
N PRO A 132 -8.03 -4.52 3.12
CA PRO A 132 -9.30 -3.82 2.90
C PRO A 132 -9.69 -3.03 4.14
N LEU A 133 -10.14 -1.78 4.00
CA LEU A 133 -10.52 -0.93 5.12
C LEU A 133 -11.54 -1.58 6.05
N SER A 134 -12.51 -2.31 5.48
CA SER A 134 -13.53 -3.05 6.25
C SER A 134 -12.97 -4.18 7.12
N LYS A 135 -11.74 -4.64 6.86
CA LYS A 135 -11.08 -5.71 7.61
C LYS A 135 -10.05 -5.20 8.63
N MET A 136 -9.82 -3.89 8.69
CA MET A 136 -8.90 -3.28 9.64
C MET A 136 -9.60 -3.05 11.00
N VAL A 137 -9.95 -4.14 11.68
CA VAL A 137 -10.77 -4.10 12.90
C VAL A 137 -9.90 -4.13 14.15
N GLY A 138 -10.17 -3.22 15.09
CA GLY A 138 -9.46 -3.12 16.37
C GLY A 138 -8.39 -2.03 16.39
N GLU A 139 -8.01 -1.61 17.59
CA GLU A 139 -7.13 -0.45 17.81
C GLU A 139 -5.75 -0.62 17.15
N ALA A 140 -5.20 -1.83 17.23
CA ALA A 140 -3.91 -2.17 16.62
C ALA A 140 -3.94 -2.26 15.08
N LEU A 141 -5.11 -2.11 14.46
CA LEU A 141 -5.30 -2.06 13.01
C LEU A 141 -5.91 -0.75 12.54
N LEU A 142 -6.09 0.25 13.41
CA LEU A 142 -6.56 1.56 12.96
C LEU A 142 -5.60 2.11 11.89
N PRO A 143 -6.11 2.50 10.71
CA PRO A 143 -5.26 2.89 9.60
C PRO A 143 -4.74 4.31 9.76
N ASP A 144 -3.51 4.53 9.31
CA ASP A 144 -2.90 5.85 9.18
C ASP A 144 -3.24 6.47 7.81
N VAL A 145 -3.39 5.63 6.78
CA VAL A 145 -3.76 6.03 5.43
C VAL A 145 -4.92 5.19 4.92
N VAL A 146 -5.88 5.86 4.28
CA VAL A 146 -6.94 5.23 3.50
C VAL A 146 -6.78 5.64 2.04
N LEU A 147 -6.61 4.65 1.18
CA LEU A 147 -6.50 4.81 -0.26
C LEU A 147 -7.83 4.46 -0.92
N ILE A 148 -8.42 5.45 -1.57
CA ILE A 148 -9.62 5.30 -2.39
C ILE A 148 -9.16 5.12 -3.84
N ILE A 149 -9.52 3.98 -4.43
CA ILE A 149 -9.12 3.66 -5.81
C ILE A 149 -10.37 3.79 -6.68
N CYS A 150 -10.50 4.96 -7.28
CA CYS A 150 -11.55 5.27 -8.25
C CYS A 150 -11.24 4.60 -9.60
N LYS A 151 -12.28 4.29 -10.36
CA LYS A 151 -12.20 3.72 -11.71
C LYS A 151 -12.55 4.78 -12.73
#